data_AF-A0A8J3ZUR2-F1
#
_entry.id   AF-A0A8J3ZUR2-F1
#
_cell.length_a   1.000
_cell.length_b   1.000
_cell.length_c   1.000
_cell.angle_alpha   90.00
_cell.angle_beta   90.00
_cell.angle_gamma   90.00
#
_symmetry.space_group_name_H-M   'P 1'
#
loop_
_entity.id
_entity.type
_entity.pdbx_description
1 polymer ?
#
loop_
_entity_poly.entity_id
_entity_poly.type
_entity_poly.pdbx_seq_one_letter_code
_entity_poly.pdbx_strand_id
1 'polypeptide(L)'
;MPPLLAAAIHGPFAGGLAAIWIRERAAALDTQPVVFLGSEGEIAVLARNLADYLWLVGNGVGPLDAVDGLHRTPTPVPELNVPGEPRSTGAILAIAQLLRPELEEFVEQMCR
;
A
#
# COMPACT_ATOMS: atom_id res chain seq x y z
N MET A 1 16.61 1.22 13.24
CA MET A 1 15.90 0.48 12.18
C MET A 1 14.52 0.09 12.66
N PRO A 2 13.46 0.65 12.10
CA PRO A 2 12.11 0.18 12.37
C PRO A 2 11.79 -1.07 11.49
N PRO A 3 10.99 -2.04 11.98
CA PRO A 3 10.73 -3.28 11.25
C PRO A 3 9.66 -3.13 10.17
N LEU A 4 9.61 -4.05 9.21
CA LEU A 4 8.47 -4.19 8.29
C LEU A 4 7.55 -5.30 8.82
N LEU A 5 6.22 -5.08 8.81
CA LEU A 5 5.23 -6.14 9.06
C LEU A 5 4.52 -6.46 7.74
N ALA A 6 4.78 -7.62 7.15
CA ALA A 6 4.24 -8.01 5.85
C ALA A 6 2.97 -8.87 5.97
N ALA A 7 2.01 -8.65 5.07
CA ALA A 7 0.83 -9.50 4.90
C ALA A 7 0.69 -9.88 3.42
N ALA A 8 0.94 -11.15 3.09
CA ALA A 8 0.81 -11.65 1.73
C ALA A 8 -0.66 -11.96 1.39
N ILE A 9 -1.18 -11.39 0.30
CA ILE A 9 -2.44 -11.84 -0.30
C ILE A 9 -2.06 -12.72 -1.48
N HIS A 10 -2.19 -14.04 -1.35
CA HIS A 10 -1.77 -15.00 -2.38
C HIS A 10 -2.82 -15.07 -3.50
N GLY A 11 -2.54 -14.42 -4.63
CA GLY A 11 -3.24 -14.63 -5.89
C GLY A 11 -2.33 -15.36 -6.89
N PRO A 12 -2.88 -16.18 -7.83
CA PRO A 12 -2.09 -17.05 -8.71
C PRO A 12 -1.16 -16.34 -9.72
N PHE A 13 -1.12 -15.00 -9.76
CA PHE A 13 -0.29 -14.21 -10.70
C PHE A 13 0.12 -12.82 -10.16
N ALA A 14 0.77 -12.69 -9.00
CA ALA A 14 1.43 -11.41 -8.66
C ALA A 14 2.68 -11.61 -7.80
N GLY A 15 3.84 -11.34 -8.38
CA GLY A 15 5.15 -11.38 -7.73
C GLY A 15 5.37 -10.17 -6.83
N GLY A 16 4.62 -10.05 -5.74
CA GLY A 16 4.84 -8.96 -4.78
C GLY A 16 3.96 -9.05 -3.54
N LEU A 17 4.27 -8.20 -2.55
CA LEU A 17 3.69 -8.21 -1.21
C LEU A 17 3.20 -6.82 -0.82
N ALA A 18 2.01 -6.74 -0.24
CA ALA A 18 1.59 -5.56 0.51
C ALA A 18 2.10 -5.67 1.96
N ALA A 19 2.64 -4.60 2.52
CA ALA A 19 3.21 -4.60 3.86
C ALA A 19 2.97 -3.29 4.58
N ILE A 20 2.93 -3.33 5.91
CA ILE A 20 2.94 -2.13 6.75
C ILE A 20 4.40 -1.75 7.01
N TRP A 21 4.77 -0.55 6.60
CA TRP A 21 6.07 0.03 6.86
C TRP A 21 6.04 0.80 8.18
N ILE A 22 6.63 0.23 9.23
CA ILE A 22 6.69 0.88 10.53
C ILE A 22 7.72 2.00 10.43
N ARG A 23 7.27 3.25 10.50
CA ARG A 23 8.14 4.43 10.55
C ARG A 23 8.41 4.85 11.99
N GLU A 24 7.39 4.70 12.84
CA GLU A 24 7.45 5.08 14.25
C GLU A 24 6.95 3.95 15.15
N ARG A 25 7.86 3.32 15.91
CA ARG A 25 7.52 2.15 16.75
C ARG A 25 6.43 2.39 17.80
N ALA A 26 6.28 3.63 18.27
CA ALA A 26 5.30 3.98 19.29
C ALA A 26 3.91 4.24 18.71
N ALA A 27 3.79 4.45 17.39
CA ALA A 27 2.51 4.71 16.74
C ALA A 27 1.79 3.41 16.36
N ALA A 28 0.46 3.46 16.38
CA ALA A 28 -0.39 2.31 16.11
C ALA A 28 -0.21 1.78 14.67
N LEU A 29 -0.23 0.46 14.47
CA LEU A 29 0.06 -0.18 13.19
C LEU A 29 -0.87 0.28 12.05
N ASP A 30 -2.14 0.53 12.36
CA ASP A 30 -3.15 0.98 11.41
C ASP A 30 -2.92 2.43 10.92
N THR A 31 -2.11 3.21 11.65
CA THR A 31 -1.72 4.57 11.25
C THR A 31 -0.45 4.61 10.39
N GLN A 32 0.26 3.49 10.27
CA GLN A 32 1.51 3.38 9.50
C GLN A 32 1.22 3.18 8.00
N PRO A 33 2.12 3.64 7.10
CA PRO A 33 1.94 3.46 5.67
C PRO A 33 1.88 2.00 5.23
N VAL A 34 1.06 1.73 4.21
CA VAL A 34 1.04 0.46 3.49
C VAL A 34 1.83 0.60 2.20
N VAL A 35 2.76 -0.31 1.97
CA VAL A 35 3.70 -0.32 0.84
C VAL A 35 3.54 -1.59 0.03
N PHE A 36 3.95 -1.54 -1.23
CA PHE A 36 4.12 -2.69 -2.11
C PHE A 36 5.60 -2.97 -2.29
N LEU A 37 5.97 -4.26 -2.21
CA LEU A 37 7.30 -4.77 -2.50
C LEU A 37 7.16 -5.86 -3.58
N GLY A 38 7.60 -5.55 -4.79
CA GLY A 38 7.64 -6.47 -5.92
C GLY A 38 8.84 -7.41 -5.85
N SER A 39 8.73 -8.57 -6.49
CA SER A 39 9.77 -9.60 -6.55
C SER A 39 10.96 -9.17 -7.41
N GLU A 40 10.77 -8.23 -8.32
CA GLU A 40 11.82 -7.68 -9.20
C GLU A 40 12.36 -6.34 -8.66
N GLY A 41 12.08 -6.02 -7.39
CA GLY A 41 12.58 -4.83 -6.72
C GLY A 41 11.70 -3.58 -6.87
N GLU A 42 10.49 -3.71 -7.42
CA GLU A 42 9.53 -2.61 -7.46
C GLU A 42 9.10 -2.24 -6.05
N ILE A 43 9.08 -0.93 -5.75
CA ILE A 43 8.57 -0.43 -4.49
C ILE A 43 7.62 0.73 -4.71
N ALA A 44 6.53 0.74 -3.94
CA ALA A 44 5.55 1.81 -3.97
C ALA A 44 4.90 1.99 -2.59
N VAL A 45 4.43 3.20 -2.31
CA VAL A 45 3.55 3.46 -1.17
C VAL A 45 2.12 3.40 -1.69
N LEU A 46 1.34 2.45 -1.20
CA LEU A 46 -0.05 2.23 -1.62
C LEU A 46 -1.01 3.18 -0.89
N ALA A 47 -0.74 3.42 0.39
CA ALA A 47 -1.54 4.29 1.23
C ALA A 47 -0.75 4.79 2.44
N ARG A 48 -1.14 5.93 3.00
CA ARG A 48 -0.51 6.51 4.20
C ARG A 48 -0.90 5.79 5.50
N ASN A 49 -1.96 4.99 5.50
CA ASN A 49 -2.49 4.25 6.64
C ASN A 49 -3.33 3.05 6.16
N LEU A 50 -3.72 2.17 7.08
CA LEU A 50 -4.49 0.96 6.76
C LEU A 50 -5.92 1.27 6.28
N ALA A 51 -6.56 2.30 6.82
CA ALA A 51 -7.94 2.66 6.44
C ALA A 51 -8.02 3.09 4.97
N ASP A 52 -7.05 3.87 4.50
CA ASP A 52 -6.93 4.31 3.10
C ASP A 52 -6.62 3.12 2.19
N TYR A 53 -5.77 2.19 2.62
CA TYR A 53 -5.49 0.97 1.86
C TYR A 53 -6.73 0.07 1.74
N LEU A 54 -7.45 -0.16 2.84
CA LEU A 54 -8.69 -0.94 2.81
C LEU A 54 -9.72 -0.28 1.91
N TRP A 55 -9.85 1.06 1.96
CA TRP A 55 -10.73 1.81 1.07
C TRP A 55 -10.41 1.55 -0.41
N LEU A 56 -9.12 1.54 -0.79
CA LEU A 56 -8.70 1.19 -2.17
C LEU A 56 -9.14 -0.24 -2.55
N VAL A 57 -8.83 -1.22 -1.71
CA VAL A 57 -9.17 -2.63 -1.96
C VAL A 57 -10.70 -2.83 -2.03
N GLY A 58 -11.44 -2.20 -1.12
CA GLY A 58 -12.92 -2.22 -1.12
C GLY A 58 -13.54 -1.58 -2.36
N ASN A 59 -12.85 -0.63 -2.99
CA ASN A 59 -13.25 -0.05 -4.28
C ASN A 59 -12.69 -0.80 -5.49
N GLY A 60 -12.04 -1.95 -5.28
CA GLY A 60 -11.54 -2.82 -6.34
C GLY A 60 -10.19 -2.41 -6.91
N VAL A 61 -9.44 -1.55 -6.23
CA VAL A 61 -8.08 -1.13 -6.60
C VAL A 61 -7.07 -2.04 -5.91
N GLY A 62 -6.35 -2.85 -6.68
CA GLY A 62 -5.32 -3.74 -6.17
C GLY A 62 -3.95 -3.07 -6.06
N PRO A 63 -2.97 -3.71 -5.40
CA PRO A 63 -1.60 -3.19 -5.28
C PRO A 63 -0.92 -2.89 -6.62
N LEU A 64 -1.04 -3.77 -7.61
CA LEU A 64 -0.44 -3.56 -8.94
C LEU A 64 -1.08 -2.39 -9.68
N ASP A 65 -2.39 -2.17 -9.51
CA ASP A 65 -3.09 -1.03 -10.12
C ASP A 65 -2.53 0.33 -9.62
N ALA A 66 -1.94 0.36 -8.41
CA ALA A 66 -1.29 1.56 -7.86
C ALA A 66 0.14 1.78 -8.37
N VAL A 67 0.79 0.73 -8.87
CA VAL A 67 2.17 0.76 -9.40
C VAL A 67 2.16 1.01 -10.91
N ASP A 68 1.38 0.21 -11.65
CA ASP A 68 1.33 0.24 -13.11
C ASP A 68 0.29 1.26 -13.63
N GLY A 69 -0.61 1.69 -12.75
CA GLY A 69 -1.75 2.54 -13.06
C GLY A 69 -3.03 1.76 -13.31
N LEU A 70 -4.15 2.48 -13.29
CA LEU A 70 -5.48 1.90 -13.48
C LEU A 70 -5.71 1.59 -14.96
N HIS A 71 -5.45 0.35 -15.38
CA HIS A 71 -5.71 -0.12 -16.75
C HIS A 71 -7.15 -0.64 -16.95
N ARG A 72 -7.92 -0.71 -15.87
CA ARG A 72 -9.32 -1.12 -15.86
C ARG A 72 -10.11 -0.19 -14.96
N THR A 73 -11.43 -0.17 -15.14
CA THR A 73 -12.33 0.48 -14.18
C THR A 73 -12.42 -0.41 -12.92
N PRO A 74 -12.08 0.10 -11.72
CA PRO A 74 -12.22 -0.65 -10.48
C PRO A 74 -13.68 -0.99 -10.21
N THR A 75 -13.94 -2.22 -9.79
CA THR A 75 -15.26 -2.68 -9.37
C THR A 75 -15.25 -2.87 -7.86
N PRO A 76 -16.13 -2.19 -7.10
CA PRO A 76 -16.21 -2.37 -5.66
C PRO A 76 -16.40 -3.83 -5.26
N VAL A 77 -15.76 -4.21 -4.14
CA VAL A 77 -15.84 -5.54 -3.54
C VAL A 77 -16.89 -5.48 -2.42
N PRO A 78 -18.15 -5.87 -2.66
CA PRO A 78 -19.26 -5.61 -1.73
C PRO A 78 -19.11 -6.33 -0.38
N GLU A 79 -18.30 -7.39 -0.31
CA GLU A 79 -18.00 -8.13 0.92
C GLU A 79 -17.05 -7.35 1.85
N LEU A 80 -16.32 -6.36 1.34
CA LEU A 80 -15.44 -5.51 2.13
C LEU A 80 -16.20 -4.28 2.61
N ASN A 81 -16.61 -4.31 3.88
CA ASN A 81 -17.16 -3.13 4.53
C ASN A 81 -16.01 -2.18 4.90
N VAL A 82 -15.86 -1.12 4.10
CA VAL A 82 -14.83 -0.09 4.29
C VAL A 82 -15.42 1.12 5.02
N PRO A 83 -15.10 1.31 6.32
CA PRO A 83 -15.60 2.45 7.07
C PRO A 83 -14.95 3.76 6.64
N GLY A 84 -15.73 4.85 6.67
CA GLY A 84 -15.25 6.21 6.46
C GLY A 84 -16.00 6.97 5.38
N GLU A 85 -15.66 8.25 5.25
CA GLU A 85 -16.20 9.12 4.20
C GLU A 85 -15.71 8.68 2.81
N PRO A 86 -16.47 8.95 1.74
CA PRO A 86 -16.00 8.76 0.38
C PRO A 86 -14.67 9.48 0.14
N ARG A 87 -13.68 8.74 -0.36
CA ARG A 87 -12.37 9.27 -0.76
C ARG A 87 -12.24 9.18 -2.29
N SER A 88 -11.20 9.76 -2.86
CA SER A 88 -10.86 9.51 -4.26
C SER A 88 -9.58 8.68 -4.34
N THR A 89 -9.57 7.68 -5.22
CA THR A 89 -8.38 6.84 -5.50
C THR A 89 -7.18 7.71 -5.81
N GLY A 90 -7.35 8.71 -6.69
CA GLY A 90 -6.28 9.64 -7.07
C GLY A 90 -5.73 10.44 -5.89
N ALA A 91 -6.57 10.91 -4.97
CA ALA A 91 -6.09 11.64 -3.79
C ALA A 91 -5.32 10.73 -2.82
N ILE A 92 -5.79 9.51 -2.59
CA ILE A 92 -5.08 8.55 -1.73
C ILE A 92 -3.69 8.26 -2.30
N LEU A 93 -3.61 7.94 -3.59
CA LEU A 93 -2.34 7.64 -4.25
C LEU A 93 -1.42 8.86 -4.29
N ALA A 94 -1.95 10.06 -4.59
CA ALA A 94 -1.16 11.28 -4.60
C ALA A 94 -0.52 11.58 -3.22
N ILE A 95 -1.26 11.38 -2.13
CA ILE A 95 -0.73 11.55 -0.77
C ILE A 95 0.30 10.46 -0.45
N ALA A 96 0.03 9.22 -0.84
CA ALA A 96 0.94 8.10 -0.63
C ALA A 96 2.30 8.32 -1.32
N GLN A 97 2.29 8.85 -2.54
CA GLN A 97 3.51 9.12 -3.32
C GLN A 97 4.46 10.13 -2.67
N LEU A 98 3.97 10.99 -1.77
CA LEU A 98 4.83 11.89 -1.00
C LEU A 98 5.82 11.16 -0.09
N LEU A 99 5.50 9.91 0.31
CA LEU A 99 6.33 9.09 1.18
C LEU A 99 7.33 8.21 0.42
N ARG A 100 7.27 8.19 -0.93
CA ARG A 100 8.08 7.30 -1.76
C ARG A 100 9.59 7.52 -1.61
N PRO A 101 10.13 8.76 -1.57
CA PRO A 101 11.56 8.96 -1.41
C PRO A 101 12.11 8.41 -0.09
N GLU A 102 11.35 8.54 1.00
CA GLU A 102 11.75 7.99 2.30
C GLU A 102 11.72 6.45 2.31
N LEU A 103 10.78 5.84 1.57
CA LEU A 103 10.73 4.39 1.40
C LEU A 103 11.92 3.87 0.59
N GLU A 104 12.27 4.55 -0.51
CA GLU A 104 13.46 4.25 -1.33
C GLU A 104 14.72 4.24 -0.47
N GLU A 105 14.94 5.30 0.32
CA GLU A 105 16.08 5.39 1.23
C GLU A 105 16.08 4.26 2.27
N PHE A 106 14.92 3.94 2.86
CA PHE A 106 14.80 2.85 3.83
C PHE A 106 15.18 1.50 3.23
N VAL A 107 14.68 1.17 2.04
CA VAL A 107 14.98 -0.10 1.36
C VAL A 107 16.47 -0.17 1.02
N GLU A 108 17.07 0.91 0.52
CA GLU A 108 18.51 0.96 0.26
C GLU A 108 19.36 0.75 1.51
N GLN A 109 18.94 1.26 2.67
CA GLN A 109 19.64 1.05 3.94
C GLN A 109 19.55 -0.40 4.42
N MET A 110 18.46 -1.10 4.11
CA MET A 110 18.26 -2.51 4.47
C MET A 110 19.07 -3.49 3.60
N CYS A 111 19.48 -3.07 2.40
CA CYS A 111 20.29 -3.86 1.48
C CYS A 111 21.82 -3.71 1.68
N ARG A 112 22.26 -2.83 2.58
CA ARG A 112 23.67 -2.65 2.96
C ARG A 112 24.01 -3.47 4.20
#